data_AF-A0A0D3KE48-F1
#
_entry.id   AF-A0A0D3KE48-F1
#
_cell.length_a   1.000
_cell.length_b   1.000
_cell.length_c   1.000
_cell.angle_alpha   90.00
_cell.angle_beta   90.00
_cell.angle_gamma   90.00
#
_symmetry.space_group_name_H-M   'P 1'
#
loop_
_entity.id
_entity.type
_entity.pdbx_description
1 polymer ?
#
loop_
_entity_poly.entity_id
_entity_poly.type
_entity_poly.pdbx_seq_one_letter_code
_entity_poly.pdbx_strand_id
1 'polypeptide(L)'
;MPSTPLLQVLLGPALLHAGIAPETLSFVFGSEGSLLSDLCGRLVCWCAFYALIHIFYHIFAPGVRAFCERWYPDAPTSAVPQKLVSHAAFPLYVTVPLLTDFFQVKGWSQACGGIDDCGGPARALLGCAAYFLLLEFIIFVDHYYLLHKWSVGKRLGQHAFHHVYKYADQLNAYSGYSFAPQDGWSQGMALPLATLLVPVPIGFVYLMEVLTGLWTLYIHTDLFPLPWPFMGCDYHYIHHRYNWYNFGFMTLLFDSLFRTVKHPRHDALALSRGELPMPKLDLLRSAELSSAILAKRGREALQSDDASESAAARKAE
;
A
#
# COMPACT_ATOMS: atom_id res chain seq x y z
N MET A 1 25.71 17.69 -4.71
CA MET A 1 26.63 16.56 -4.92
C MET A 1 25.77 15.30 -5.02
N PRO A 2 26.10 14.32 -5.88
CA PRO A 2 25.37 13.05 -5.93
C PRO A 2 25.41 12.40 -4.54
N SER A 3 24.26 11.94 -4.06
CA SER A 3 24.15 11.28 -2.77
C SER A 3 24.59 9.83 -2.90
N THR A 4 25.19 9.28 -1.84
CA THR A 4 25.54 7.86 -1.77
C THR A 4 24.26 6.99 -1.81
N PRO A 5 24.21 5.93 -2.64
CA PRO A 5 23.10 4.98 -2.68
C PRO A 5 22.79 4.39 -1.29
N LEU A 6 21.51 4.17 -0.99
CA LEU A 6 21.02 3.71 0.32
C LEU A 6 21.71 2.43 0.78
N LEU A 7 21.78 1.42 -0.08
CA LEU A 7 22.39 0.15 0.31
C LEU A 7 23.88 0.28 0.61
N GLN A 8 24.58 1.21 -0.04
CA GLN A 8 25.97 1.50 0.29
C GLN A 8 26.09 2.22 1.64
N VAL A 9 25.15 3.10 1.98
CA VAL A 9 25.09 3.72 3.31
C VAL A 9 24.85 2.65 4.39
N LEU A 10 23.94 1.71 4.15
CA LEU A 10 23.55 0.69 5.13
C LEU A 10 24.59 -0.44 5.28
N LEU A 11 25.14 -0.92 4.16
CA LEU A 11 25.99 -2.11 4.13
C LEU A 11 27.48 -1.78 3.94
N GLY A 12 27.80 -0.63 3.37
CA GLY A 12 29.17 -0.22 3.04
C GLY A 12 30.12 -0.30 4.23
N PRO A 13 29.80 0.27 5.42
CA PRO A 13 30.69 0.20 6.58
C PRO A 13 31.06 -1.24 6.99
N ALA A 14 30.07 -2.15 6.99
CA ALA A 14 30.30 -3.55 7.34
C ALA A 14 31.12 -4.28 6.27
N LEU A 15 30.86 -4.02 4.98
CA LEU A 15 31.59 -4.62 3.87
C LEU A 15 33.03 -4.12 3.76
N LEU A 16 33.27 -2.83 4.07
CA LEU A 16 34.62 -2.28 4.21
C LEU A 16 35.39 -2.97 5.35
N HIS A 17 34.74 -3.16 6.50
CA HIS A 17 35.34 -3.89 7.62
C HIS A 17 35.63 -5.36 7.27
N ALA A 18 34.81 -5.97 6.42
CA ALA A 18 35.04 -7.32 5.88
C ALA A 18 36.14 -7.38 4.80
N GLY A 19 36.80 -6.25 4.48
CA GLY A 19 37.93 -6.20 3.54
C GLY A 19 37.54 -6.04 2.08
N ILE A 20 36.29 -5.71 1.76
CA ILE A 20 35.88 -5.39 0.38
C ILE A 20 36.40 -4.00 0.02
N ALA A 21 37.06 -3.89 -1.13
CA ALA A 21 37.69 -2.65 -1.55
C ALA A 21 36.65 -1.53 -1.86
N PRO A 22 36.92 -0.26 -1.52
CA PRO A 22 36.01 0.85 -1.73
C PRO A 22 35.54 1.04 -3.18
N GLU A 23 36.44 0.82 -4.15
CA GLU A 23 36.15 0.86 -5.58
C GLU A 23 35.14 -0.22 -5.99
N THR A 24 35.26 -1.42 -5.44
CA THR A 24 34.30 -2.51 -5.67
C THR A 24 32.93 -2.15 -5.11
N LEU A 25 32.86 -1.57 -3.91
CA LEU A 25 31.59 -1.13 -3.33
C LEU A 25 30.96 -0.01 -4.16
N SER A 26 31.77 0.94 -4.61
CA SER A 26 31.31 2.04 -5.46
C SER A 26 30.76 1.53 -6.79
N PHE A 27 31.42 0.53 -7.39
CA PHE A 27 30.93 -0.12 -8.60
C PHE A 27 29.61 -0.87 -8.35
N VAL A 28 29.57 -1.77 -7.37
CA VAL A 28 28.44 -2.67 -7.08
C VAL A 28 27.18 -1.91 -6.67
N PHE A 29 27.32 -0.82 -5.92
CA PHE A 29 26.18 -0.03 -5.48
C PHE A 29 25.78 1.09 -6.43
N GLY A 30 26.53 1.31 -7.53
CA GLY A 30 26.16 2.31 -8.53
C GLY A 30 26.56 3.74 -8.19
N SER A 31 27.66 3.92 -7.44
CA SER A 31 28.18 5.24 -7.08
C SER A 31 29.46 5.61 -7.83
N GLU A 32 30.00 4.73 -8.67
CA GLU A 32 31.23 4.98 -9.45
C GLU A 32 31.01 6.00 -10.57
N GLY A 33 29.78 6.10 -11.11
CA GLY A 33 29.40 7.03 -12.17
C GLY A 33 29.45 6.48 -13.59
N SER A 34 29.88 5.22 -13.78
CA SER A 34 29.77 4.53 -15.06
C SER A 34 28.35 4.00 -15.28
N LEU A 35 27.89 3.90 -16.54
CA LEU A 35 26.56 3.34 -16.85
C LEU A 35 26.42 1.89 -16.35
N LEU A 36 27.51 1.12 -16.43
CA LEU A 36 27.50 -0.27 -15.97
C LEU A 36 27.38 -0.35 -14.45
N SER A 37 28.11 0.49 -13.71
CA SER A 37 27.97 0.61 -12.26
C SER A 37 26.56 1.05 -11.88
N ASP A 38 26.01 2.07 -12.55
CA ASP A 38 24.62 2.52 -12.33
C ASP A 38 23.63 1.36 -12.48
N LEU A 39 23.70 0.59 -13.57
CA LEU A 39 22.82 -0.56 -13.82
C LEU A 39 23.02 -1.67 -12.77
N CYS A 40 24.27 -1.93 -12.38
CA CYS A 40 24.59 -2.90 -11.33
C CYS A 40 23.96 -2.49 -10.00
N GLY A 41 24.15 -1.23 -9.59
CA GLY A 41 23.56 -0.68 -8.38
C GLY A 41 22.04 -0.77 -8.35
N ARG A 42 21.36 -0.46 -9.47
CA ARG A 42 19.89 -0.60 -9.57
C ARG A 42 19.45 -2.05 -9.43
N LEU A 43 20.16 -2.99 -10.05
CA LEU A 43 19.84 -4.41 -9.93
C LEU A 43 20.03 -4.91 -8.49
N VAL A 44 21.15 -4.53 -7.84
CA VAL A 44 21.42 -4.88 -6.43
C VAL A 44 20.36 -4.29 -5.51
N CYS A 45 20.00 -3.02 -5.72
CA CYS A 45 18.92 -2.32 -5.01
C CYS A 45 17.58 -3.04 -5.16
N TRP A 46 17.21 -3.39 -6.40
CA TRP A 46 15.98 -4.12 -6.70
C TRP A 46 15.96 -5.49 -6.01
N CYS A 47 17.05 -6.27 -6.10
CA CYS A 47 17.16 -7.58 -5.46
C CYS A 47 17.02 -7.49 -3.94
N ALA A 48 17.62 -6.47 -3.31
CA ALA A 48 17.50 -6.25 -1.88
C ALA A 48 16.07 -5.91 -1.47
N PHE A 49 15.42 -4.95 -2.12
CA PHE A 49 14.03 -4.60 -1.82
C PHE A 49 13.06 -5.73 -2.14
N TYR A 50 13.33 -6.53 -3.18
CA TYR A 50 12.57 -7.74 -3.49
C TYR A 50 12.68 -8.78 -2.37
N ALA A 51 13.87 -9.02 -1.82
CA ALA A 51 14.02 -9.87 -0.65
C ALA A 51 13.31 -9.28 0.59
N LEU A 52 13.47 -7.98 0.83
CA LEU A 52 12.87 -7.29 1.97
C LEU A 52 11.34 -7.30 1.96
N ILE A 53 10.69 -7.11 0.81
CA ILE A 53 9.21 -7.17 0.75
C ILE A 53 8.70 -8.58 1.03
N HIS A 54 9.43 -9.62 0.58
CA HIS A 54 9.09 -11.01 0.91
C HIS A 54 9.25 -11.27 2.40
N ILE A 55 10.37 -10.85 2.99
CA ILE A 55 10.60 -10.95 4.45
C ILE A 55 9.51 -10.21 5.22
N PHE A 56 9.24 -8.95 4.84
CA PHE A 56 8.20 -8.13 5.45
C PHE A 56 6.84 -8.85 5.38
N TYR A 57 6.43 -9.29 4.20
CA TYR A 57 5.15 -9.95 4.02
C TYR A 57 5.03 -11.24 4.84
N HIS A 58 6.05 -12.09 4.82
CA HIS A 58 6.06 -13.36 5.53
C HIS A 58 6.21 -13.24 7.05
N ILE A 59 6.62 -12.08 7.56
CA ILE A 59 6.67 -11.80 9.01
C ILE A 59 5.38 -11.09 9.45
N PHE A 60 5.06 -9.97 8.82
CA PHE A 60 4.02 -9.07 9.31
C PHE A 60 2.61 -9.54 8.95
N ALA A 61 2.36 -10.12 7.78
CA ALA A 61 1.00 -10.60 7.47
C ALA A 61 0.56 -11.74 8.42
N PRO A 62 1.40 -12.76 8.71
CA PRO A 62 1.10 -13.73 9.76
C PRO A 62 1.04 -13.14 11.16
N GLY A 63 1.91 -12.19 11.49
CA GLY A 63 1.90 -11.51 12.79
C GLY A 63 0.61 -10.73 13.04
N VAL A 64 0.14 -9.95 12.06
CA VAL A 64 -1.13 -9.21 12.13
C VAL A 64 -2.30 -10.18 12.23
N ARG A 65 -2.31 -11.27 11.46
CA ARG A 65 -3.33 -12.32 11.59
C ARG A 65 -3.36 -12.91 13.00
N ALA A 66 -2.22 -13.36 13.52
CA ALA A 66 -2.13 -13.97 14.84
C ALA A 66 -2.56 -12.99 15.94
N PHE A 67 -2.25 -11.70 15.78
CA PHE A 67 -2.76 -10.65 16.65
C PHE A 67 -4.29 -10.55 16.57
N CYS A 68 -4.87 -10.49 15.37
CA CYS A 68 -6.32 -10.42 15.18
C CYS A 68 -7.04 -11.65 15.79
N GLU A 69 -6.56 -12.86 15.49
CA GLU A 69 -7.10 -14.13 16.01
C GLU A 69 -7.07 -14.20 17.54
N ARG A 70 -6.02 -13.63 18.16
CA ARG A 70 -5.90 -13.60 19.63
C ARG A 70 -7.00 -12.78 20.29
N TRP A 71 -7.40 -11.66 19.67
CA TRP A 71 -8.38 -10.73 20.25
C TRP A 71 -9.81 -11.00 19.76
N TYR A 72 -9.96 -11.50 18.53
CA TYR A 72 -11.23 -11.78 17.86
C TYR A 72 -11.18 -13.15 17.16
N PRO A 73 -11.20 -14.25 17.92
CA PRO A 73 -11.12 -15.61 17.36
C PRO A 73 -12.34 -15.97 16.50
N ASP A 74 -13.50 -15.42 16.81
CA ASP A 74 -14.77 -15.69 16.12
C ASP A 74 -14.99 -14.80 14.88
N ALA A 75 -14.06 -13.89 14.60
CA ALA A 75 -14.18 -13.00 13.45
C ALA A 75 -14.13 -13.78 12.12
N PRO A 76 -14.99 -13.46 11.13
CA PRO A 76 -14.96 -14.13 9.83
C PRO A 76 -13.60 -14.05 9.11
N THR A 77 -12.89 -12.93 9.25
CA THR A 77 -11.54 -12.71 8.69
C THR A 77 -10.50 -13.71 9.24
N SER A 78 -10.68 -14.20 10.47
CA SER A 78 -9.81 -15.18 11.12
C SER A 78 -9.97 -16.58 10.51
N ALA A 79 -11.13 -16.89 9.91
CA ALA A 79 -11.43 -18.18 9.31
C ALA A 79 -10.85 -18.35 7.88
N VAL A 80 -10.26 -17.30 7.31
CA VAL A 80 -9.84 -17.29 5.90
C VAL A 80 -8.54 -18.07 5.68
N PRO A 81 -8.50 -19.00 4.71
CA PRO A 81 -7.28 -19.72 4.38
C PRO A 81 -6.20 -18.79 3.80
N GLN A 82 -4.95 -19.00 4.20
CA GLN A 82 -3.76 -18.23 3.75
C GLN A 82 -3.44 -18.34 2.24
N LYS A 83 -4.28 -18.96 1.41
CA LYS A 83 -4.01 -19.23 -0.01
C LYS A 83 -4.34 -18.06 -0.94
N LEU A 84 -4.86 -16.95 -0.41
CA LEU A 84 -5.32 -15.80 -1.22
C LEU A 84 -4.17 -14.91 -1.75
N VAL A 85 -2.91 -15.34 -1.67
CA VAL A 85 -1.72 -14.51 -1.91
C VAL A 85 -1.29 -14.52 -3.37
N SER A 86 -1.14 -13.33 -3.96
CA SER A 86 -0.50 -13.14 -5.26
C SER A 86 0.78 -12.32 -5.14
N HIS A 87 1.93 -13.00 -5.00
CA HIS A 87 3.27 -12.37 -5.02
C HIS A 87 3.64 -11.74 -6.38
N ALA A 88 2.77 -11.85 -7.39
CA ALA A 88 3.02 -11.36 -8.74
C ALA A 88 3.21 -9.83 -8.81
N ALA A 89 2.72 -9.09 -7.81
CA ALA A 89 2.84 -7.64 -7.76
C ALA A 89 4.21 -7.14 -7.26
N PHE A 90 4.91 -7.94 -6.45
CA PHE A 90 6.13 -7.51 -5.77
C PHE A 90 7.24 -7.04 -6.71
N PRO A 91 7.52 -7.72 -7.86
CA PRO A 91 8.57 -7.28 -8.78
C PRO A 91 8.45 -5.83 -9.25
N LEU A 92 7.22 -5.39 -9.55
CA LEU A 92 6.97 -4.01 -9.96
C LEU A 92 6.89 -3.09 -8.73
N TYR A 93 6.22 -3.52 -7.67
CA TYR A 93 6.03 -2.70 -6.46
C TYR A 93 7.37 -2.26 -5.84
N VAL A 94 8.38 -3.14 -5.78
CA VAL A 94 9.69 -2.79 -5.20
C VAL A 94 10.49 -1.78 -6.02
N THR A 95 10.02 -1.39 -7.20
CA THR A 95 10.59 -0.25 -7.92
C THR A 95 10.27 1.08 -7.24
N VAL A 96 9.23 1.15 -6.38
CA VAL A 96 8.88 2.36 -5.61
C VAL A 96 10.04 2.83 -4.72
N PRO A 97 10.55 2.03 -3.76
CA PRO A 97 11.70 2.43 -2.94
C PRO A 97 12.99 2.57 -3.75
N LEU A 98 13.13 1.81 -4.85
CA LEU A 98 14.25 1.98 -5.79
C LEU A 98 14.23 3.36 -6.45
N LEU A 99 13.05 3.88 -6.81
CA LEU A 99 12.89 5.22 -7.37
C LEU A 99 13.19 6.31 -6.35
N THR A 100 12.80 6.12 -5.08
CA THR A 100 13.19 7.01 -3.98
C THR A 100 14.71 7.13 -3.92
N ASP A 101 15.43 6.00 -3.88
CA ASP A 101 16.89 5.98 -3.90
C ASP A 101 17.47 6.59 -5.19
N PHE A 102 16.90 6.26 -6.34
CA PHE A 102 17.35 6.77 -7.63
C PHE A 102 17.27 8.31 -7.71
N PHE A 103 16.14 8.89 -7.28
CA PHE A 103 15.96 10.33 -7.24
C PHE A 103 16.96 11.00 -6.29
N GLN A 104 17.28 10.35 -5.17
CA GLN A 104 18.29 10.83 -4.22
C GLN A 104 19.70 10.81 -4.83
N VAL A 105 20.10 9.70 -5.44
CA VAL A 105 21.43 9.53 -6.05
C VAL A 105 21.64 10.50 -7.22
N LYS A 106 20.62 10.70 -8.05
CA LYS A 106 20.67 11.66 -9.18
C LYS A 106 20.54 13.12 -8.75
N GLY A 107 20.26 13.39 -7.48
CA GLY A 107 20.08 14.74 -6.94
C GLY A 107 18.80 15.42 -7.44
N TRP A 108 17.79 14.64 -7.85
CA TRP A 108 16.46 15.15 -8.23
C TRP A 108 15.56 15.34 -7.01
N SER A 109 15.76 14.50 -6.00
CA SER A 109 15.07 14.56 -4.71
C SER A 109 15.43 15.85 -3.97
N GLN A 110 14.42 16.46 -3.34
CA GLN A 110 14.56 17.53 -2.36
C GLN A 110 14.79 16.99 -0.94
N ALA A 111 14.74 15.67 -0.73
CA ALA A 111 14.91 15.07 0.58
C ALA A 111 16.30 15.38 1.17
N CYS A 112 16.32 15.78 2.43
CA CYS A 112 17.51 16.15 3.16
C CYS A 112 18.12 14.91 3.85
N GLY A 113 19.44 14.90 4.05
CA GLY A 113 20.13 13.81 4.76
C GLY A 113 19.66 13.67 6.21
N GLY A 114 19.43 14.78 6.89
CA GLY A 114 18.88 14.83 8.24
C GLY A 114 18.06 16.10 8.52
N ILE A 115 17.71 16.27 9.80
CA ILE A 115 16.88 17.39 10.27
C ILE A 115 17.58 18.73 10.05
N ASP A 116 18.88 18.82 10.35
CA ASP A 116 19.65 20.05 10.22
C ASP A 116 19.84 20.46 8.75
N ASP A 117 19.97 19.48 7.84
CA ASP A 117 20.04 19.70 6.40
C ASP A 117 18.73 20.28 5.83
N CYS A 118 17.59 19.99 6.48
CA CYS A 118 16.31 20.63 6.14
C CYS A 118 16.18 22.06 6.70
N GLY A 119 17.24 22.63 7.31
CA GLY A 119 17.22 23.95 7.93
C GLY A 119 16.67 23.93 9.36
N GLY A 120 16.82 22.81 10.06
CA GLY A 120 16.51 22.65 11.48
C GLY A 120 15.12 22.07 11.79
N PRO A 121 14.83 21.77 13.08
CA PRO A 121 13.66 20.98 13.49
C PRO A 121 12.31 21.52 13.02
N ALA A 122 12.10 22.83 13.06
CA ALA A 122 10.82 23.43 12.66
C ALA A 122 10.55 23.24 11.16
N ARG A 123 11.56 23.45 10.30
CA ARG A 123 11.43 23.25 8.85
C ARG A 123 11.29 21.78 8.49
N ALA A 124 12.02 20.90 9.18
CA ALA A 124 11.88 19.46 9.00
C ALA A 124 10.45 18.98 9.35
N LEU A 125 9.86 19.46 10.45
CA LEU A 125 8.49 19.12 10.83
C LEU A 125 7.46 19.60 9.81
N LEU A 126 7.60 20.84 9.32
CA LEU A 126 6.76 21.37 8.25
C LEU A 126 6.91 20.56 6.96
N GLY A 127 8.14 20.15 6.63
CA GLY A 127 8.45 19.26 5.51
C GLY A 127 7.76 17.91 5.64
N CYS A 128 7.83 17.26 6.80
CA CYS A 128 7.11 16.01 7.05
C CYS A 128 5.60 16.17 6.89
N ALA A 129 5.01 17.24 7.43
CA ALA A 129 3.58 17.51 7.31
C ALA A 129 3.16 17.77 5.85
N ALA A 130 3.94 18.57 5.11
CA ALA A 130 3.70 18.86 3.70
C ALA A 130 3.85 17.60 2.83
N TYR A 131 4.87 16.78 3.10
CA TYR A 131 5.09 15.50 2.43
C TYR A 131 3.92 14.56 2.67
N PHE A 132 3.50 14.39 3.93
CA PHE A 132 2.34 13.54 4.27
C PHE A 132 1.05 14.03 3.60
N LEU A 133 0.76 15.34 3.63
CA LEU A 133 -0.41 15.91 2.96
C LEU A 133 -0.37 15.69 1.44
N LEU A 134 0.81 15.76 0.84
CA LEU A 134 1.00 15.49 -0.58
C LEU A 134 0.77 14.00 -0.90
N LEU A 135 1.20 13.07 -0.03
CA LEU A 135 0.87 11.65 -0.18
C LEU A 135 -0.65 11.42 -0.14
N GLU A 136 -1.33 11.98 0.87
CA GLU A 136 -2.78 11.90 1.00
C GLU A 136 -3.47 12.38 -0.29
N PHE A 137 -2.98 13.48 -0.87
CA PHE A 137 -3.55 14.04 -2.11
C PHE A 137 -3.29 13.17 -3.33
N ILE A 138 -2.02 12.79 -3.59
CA ILE A 138 -1.65 12.03 -4.78
C ILE A 138 -2.32 10.66 -4.76
N ILE A 139 -2.30 9.97 -3.61
CA ILE A 139 -2.95 8.66 -3.46
C ILE A 139 -4.46 8.80 -3.62
N PHE A 140 -5.09 9.81 -3.04
CA PHE A 140 -6.52 10.05 -3.26
C PHE A 140 -6.84 10.26 -4.76
N VAL A 141 -6.03 11.05 -5.47
CA VAL A 141 -6.23 11.29 -6.91
C VAL A 141 -6.04 10.00 -7.71
N ASP A 142 -4.99 9.22 -7.43
CA ASP A 142 -4.77 7.93 -8.08
C ASP A 142 -5.93 6.99 -7.80
N HIS A 143 -6.24 6.77 -6.53
CA HIS A 143 -7.26 5.83 -6.10
C HIS A 143 -8.66 6.21 -6.59
N TYR A 144 -9.10 7.45 -6.37
CA TYR A 144 -10.43 7.88 -6.80
C TYR A 144 -10.52 8.10 -8.32
N TYR A 145 -9.66 8.95 -8.89
CA TYR A 145 -9.79 9.33 -10.30
C TYR A 145 -9.24 8.27 -11.24
N LEU A 146 -8.02 7.79 -11.02
CA LEU A 146 -7.42 6.82 -11.94
C LEU A 146 -8.05 5.44 -11.77
N LEU A 147 -8.11 4.92 -10.55
CA LEU A 147 -8.45 3.52 -10.32
C LEU A 147 -9.96 3.24 -10.29
N HIS A 148 -10.82 4.22 -10.01
CA HIS A 148 -12.28 4.02 -9.92
C HIS A 148 -13.10 4.85 -10.91
N LYS A 149 -12.73 6.12 -11.15
CA LYS A 149 -13.55 7.04 -11.95
C LYS A 149 -13.28 6.94 -13.46
N TRP A 150 -12.03 7.12 -13.88
CA TRP A 150 -11.67 7.16 -15.30
C TRP A 150 -11.62 5.77 -15.93
N SER A 151 -12.30 5.61 -17.07
CA SER A 151 -12.41 4.32 -17.77
C SER A 151 -11.06 3.77 -18.23
N VAL A 152 -10.16 4.64 -18.68
CA VAL A 152 -8.80 4.27 -19.09
C VAL A 152 -7.98 3.81 -17.88
N GLY A 153 -8.04 4.55 -16.77
CA GLY A 153 -7.32 4.19 -15.54
C GLY A 153 -7.79 2.86 -14.96
N LYS A 154 -9.11 2.62 -14.89
CA LYS A 154 -9.67 1.31 -14.51
C LYS A 154 -9.13 0.14 -15.34
N ARG A 155 -9.05 0.33 -16.66
CA ARG A 155 -8.55 -0.70 -17.59
C ARG A 155 -7.06 -0.99 -17.37
N LEU A 156 -6.27 0.05 -17.17
CA LEU A 156 -4.82 -0.05 -17.00
C LEU A 156 -4.43 -0.52 -15.60
N GLY A 157 -4.95 0.13 -14.55
CA GLY A 157 -4.67 -0.19 -13.15
C GLY A 157 -5.19 -1.57 -12.75
N GLN A 158 -6.31 -2.02 -13.34
CA GLN A 158 -6.96 -3.29 -13.01
C GLN A 158 -7.28 -3.45 -11.52
N HIS A 159 -7.53 -2.34 -10.83
CA HIS A 159 -7.81 -2.28 -9.40
C HIS A 159 -9.04 -3.10 -8.99
N ALA A 160 -9.95 -3.38 -9.92
CA ALA A 160 -11.06 -4.32 -9.71
C ALA A 160 -10.56 -5.68 -9.20
N PHE A 161 -9.37 -6.16 -9.60
CA PHE A 161 -8.79 -7.39 -9.07
C PHE A 161 -8.58 -7.40 -7.56
N HIS A 162 -8.30 -6.22 -6.99
CA HIS A 162 -8.16 -6.07 -5.56
C HIS A 162 -9.54 -6.06 -4.88
N HIS A 163 -10.54 -5.45 -5.52
CA HIS A 163 -11.95 -5.42 -5.07
C HIS A 163 -12.70 -6.75 -5.15
N VAL A 164 -12.02 -7.85 -5.46
CA VAL A 164 -12.63 -9.20 -5.35
C VAL A 164 -12.91 -9.58 -3.90
N TYR A 165 -12.19 -8.98 -2.95
CA TYR A 165 -12.32 -9.22 -1.51
C TYR A 165 -13.37 -8.26 -0.92
N LYS A 166 -14.66 -8.56 -1.16
CA LYS A 166 -15.77 -7.67 -0.78
C LYS A 166 -16.37 -7.94 0.60
N TYR A 167 -16.10 -9.12 1.14
CA TYR A 167 -16.78 -9.63 2.33
C TYR A 167 -15.82 -9.78 3.52
N ALA A 168 -16.38 -9.75 4.74
CA ALA A 168 -15.60 -9.81 5.97
C ALA A 168 -14.79 -11.12 6.12
N ASP A 169 -15.25 -12.20 5.49
CA ASP A 169 -14.54 -13.48 5.38
C ASP A 169 -13.59 -13.55 4.17
N GLN A 170 -13.21 -12.41 3.60
CA GLN A 170 -12.26 -12.30 2.48
C GLN A 170 -11.18 -11.26 2.75
N LEU A 171 -11.54 -10.16 3.39
CA LEU A 171 -10.61 -9.11 3.79
C LEU A 171 -9.80 -9.57 5.00
N ASN A 172 -8.49 -9.66 4.84
CA ASN A 172 -7.54 -9.94 5.93
C ASN A 172 -6.15 -9.35 5.59
N ALA A 173 -5.19 -9.48 6.50
CA ALA A 173 -3.83 -8.98 6.28
C ALA A 173 -3.18 -9.48 4.97
N TYR A 174 -3.49 -10.70 4.51
CA TYR A 174 -2.94 -11.25 3.27
C TYR A 174 -3.56 -10.62 2.02
N SER A 175 -4.85 -10.28 2.06
CA SER A 175 -5.55 -9.64 0.94
C SER A 175 -5.03 -8.23 0.66
N GLY A 176 -4.44 -7.56 1.66
CA GLY A 176 -3.88 -6.21 1.51
C GLY A 176 -2.81 -6.08 0.42
N TYR A 177 -1.99 -7.12 0.21
CA TYR A 177 -0.98 -7.14 -0.87
C TYR A 177 -1.41 -7.95 -2.10
N SER A 178 -2.67 -8.38 -2.14
CA SER A 178 -3.22 -9.17 -3.24
C SER A 178 -3.85 -8.26 -4.28
N PHE A 179 -3.02 -7.42 -4.90
CA PHE A 179 -3.39 -6.48 -5.95
C PHE A 179 -2.71 -6.83 -7.28
N ALA A 180 -3.19 -6.23 -8.37
CA ALA A 180 -2.50 -6.31 -9.64
C ALA A 180 -1.18 -5.52 -9.57
N PRO A 181 -0.09 -5.91 -10.26
CA PRO A 181 1.21 -5.26 -10.11
C PRO A 181 1.18 -3.74 -10.25
N GLN A 182 0.45 -3.24 -11.24
CA GLN A 182 0.36 -1.82 -11.53
C GLN A 182 -0.55 -1.03 -10.58
N ASP A 183 -1.44 -1.69 -9.82
CA ASP A 183 -2.35 -1.07 -8.87
C ASP A 183 -1.58 -0.57 -7.64
N GLY A 184 -0.99 -1.48 -6.88
CA GLY A 184 -0.17 -1.08 -5.73
C GLY A 184 1.02 -0.20 -6.15
N TRP A 185 1.57 -0.43 -7.35
CA TRP A 185 2.64 0.42 -7.87
C TRP A 185 2.18 1.87 -8.11
N SER A 186 1.03 2.11 -8.77
CA SER A 186 0.56 3.48 -9.05
C SER A 186 0.28 4.25 -7.78
N GLN A 187 -0.35 3.61 -6.79
CA GLN A 187 -0.58 4.22 -5.49
C GLN A 187 0.74 4.49 -4.74
N GLY A 188 1.66 3.52 -4.76
CA GLY A 188 2.97 3.64 -4.12
C GLY A 188 3.87 4.72 -4.72
N MET A 189 3.71 5.06 -6.01
CA MET A 189 4.49 6.12 -6.69
C MET A 189 4.38 7.49 -6.01
N ALA A 190 3.35 7.75 -5.21
CA ALA A 190 3.25 8.96 -4.42
C ALA A 190 4.48 9.17 -3.52
N LEU A 191 5.04 8.10 -2.95
CA LEU A 191 6.20 8.14 -2.05
C LEU A 191 7.43 8.76 -2.72
N PRO A 192 7.99 8.19 -3.80
CA PRO A 192 9.14 8.78 -4.48
C PRO A 192 8.80 10.13 -5.14
N LEU A 193 7.61 10.29 -5.73
CA LEU A 193 7.26 11.54 -6.42
C LEU A 193 7.17 12.74 -5.47
N ALA A 194 6.68 12.54 -4.24
CA ALA A 194 6.60 13.60 -3.25
C ALA A 194 8.00 14.12 -2.83
N THR A 195 9.04 13.27 -2.88
CA THR A 195 10.42 13.68 -2.60
C THR A 195 10.96 14.69 -3.62
N LEU A 196 10.43 14.73 -4.85
CA LEU A 196 10.85 15.69 -5.87
C LEU A 196 10.38 17.13 -5.57
N LEU A 197 9.41 17.29 -4.67
CA LEU A 197 8.71 18.55 -4.45
C LEU A 197 8.93 19.11 -3.05
N VAL A 198 9.10 18.25 -2.05
CA VAL A 198 9.11 18.66 -0.64
C VAL A 198 10.47 18.37 0.01
N PRO A 199 11.14 19.37 0.59
CA PRO A 199 12.27 19.14 1.48
C PRO A 199 11.80 18.41 2.74
N VAL A 200 12.26 17.16 2.91
CA VAL A 200 11.85 16.27 4.00
C VAL A 200 13.04 15.40 4.43
N PRO A 201 13.23 15.09 5.72
CA PRO A 201 14.29 14.18 6.13
C PRO A 201 14.11 12.81 5.45
N ILE A 202 15.15 12.29 4.81
CA ILE A 202 15.08 11.01 4.08
C ILE A 202 14.69 9.83 4.99
N GLY A 203 15.07 9.88 6.27
CA GLY A 203 14.62 8.90 7.26
C GLY A 203 13.10 8.86 7.44
N PHE A 204 12.42 10.01 7.34
CA PHE A 204 10.97 10.07 7.40
C PHE A 204 10.31 9.47 6.14
N VAL A 205 10.93 9.65 4.96
CA VAL A 205 10.46 9.04 3.70
C VAL A 205 10.44 7.52 3.82
N TYR A 206 11.57 6.90 4.21
CA TYR A 206 11.64 5.45 4.38
C TYR A 206 10.74 4.92 5.51
N LEU A 207 10.58 5.70 6.59
CA LEU A 207 9.61 5.37 7.62
C LEU A 207 8.18 5.33 7.05
N MET A 208 7.83 6.29 6.19
CA MET A 208 6.52 6.29 5.51
C MET A 208 6.35 5.12 4.56
N GLU A 209 7.38 4.67 3.85
CA GLU A 209 7.30 3.47 3.02
C GLU A 209 6.95 2.22 3.86
N VAL A 210 7.62 2.03 5.01
CA VAL A 210 7.34 0.91 5.93
C VAL A 210 5.95 1.03 6.56
N LEU A 211 5.59 2.22 7.04
CA LEU A 211 4.28 2.47 7.64
C LEU A 211 3.14 2.33 6.62
N THR A 212 3.36 2.68 5.35
CA THR A 212 2.40 2.43 4.26
C THR A 212 2.13 0.93 4.11
N GLY A 213 3.18 0.10 4.18
CA GLY A 213 3.03 -1.34 4.11
C GLY A 213 2.28 -1.92 5.31
N LEU A 214 2.60 -1.47 6.53
CA LEU A 214 1.89 -1.89 7.74
C LEU A 214 0.43 -1.40 7.74
N TRP A 215 0.19 -0.17 7.29
CA TRP A 215 -1.14 0.41 7.11
C TRP A 215 -1.98 -0.44 6.15
N THR A 216 -1.38 -0.82 5.02
CA THR A 216 -2.01 -1.71 4.02
C THR A 216 -2.44 -3.04 4.64
N LEU A 217 -1.61 -3.68 5.47
CA LEU A 217 -2.02 -4.91 6.19
C LEU A 217 -3.16 -4.64 7.17
N TYR A 218 -3.07 -3.55 7.94
CA TYR A 218 -4.02 -3.19 8.99
C TYR A 218 -5.42 -2.88 8.46
N ILE A 219 -5.55 -2.00 7.46
CA ILE A 219 -6.87 -1.54 6.97
C ILE A 219 -7.69 -2.67 6.33
N HIS A 220 -7.07 -3.79 5.97
CA HIS A 220 -7.76 -4.97 5.44
C HIS A 220 -8.20 -5.96 6.53
N THR A 221 -8.05 -5.64 7.81
CA THR A 221 -8.46 -6.54 8.91
C THR A 221 -9.92 -6.38 9.34
N ASP A 222 -10.52 -5.21 9.12
CA ASP A 222 -11.89 -4.84 9.54
C ASP A 222 -12.22 -4.97 11.05
N LEU A 223 -11.22 -5.18 11.92
CA LEU A 223 -11.45 -5.52 13.34
C LEU A 223 -11.19 -4.38 14.33
N PHE A 224 -10.32 -3.46 13.96
CA PHE A 224 -9.79 -2.42 14.84
C PHE A 224 -10.04 -1.04 14.22
N PRO A 225 -11.29 -0.52 14.26
CA PRO A 225 -11.61 0.78 13.69
C PRO A 225 -10.82 1.90 14.38
N LEU A 226 -10.52 2.96 13.63
CA LEU A 226 -9.89 4.17 14.16
C LEU A 226 -10.93 5.29 14.29
N PRO A 227 -10.75 6.23 15.23
CA PRO A 227 -11.64 7.37 15.33
C PRO A 227 -11.58 8.22 14.05
N TRP A 228 -12.68 8.88 13.72
CA TRP A 228 -12.67 9.92 12.69
C TRP A 228 -11.62 10.99 13.04
N PRO A 229 -10.83 11.51 12.07
CA PRO A 229 -10.95 11.37 10.61
C PRO A 229 -10.02 10.33 9.96
N PHE A 230 -9.56 9.30 10.67
CA PHE A 230 -8.66 8.30 10.09
C PHE A 230 -9.39 7.35 9.14
N MET A 231 -8.73 6.98 8.03
CA MET A 231 -9.19 5.96 7.09
C MET A 231 -8.94 4.57 7.69
N GLY A 232 -9.69 4.24 8.74
CA GLY A 232 -9.59 2.96 9.44
C GLY A 232 -10.06 1.78 8.59
N CYS A 233 -9.85 0.57 9.12
CA CYS A 233 -10.26 -0.67 8.46
C CYS A 233 -11.77 -0.74 8.18
N ASP A 234 -12.59 -0.08 9.00
CA ASP A 234 -14.04 0.04 8.88
C ASP A 234 -14.46 0.90 7.68
N TYR A 235 -13.77 2.02 7.43
CA TYR A 235 -14.01 2.82 6.22
C TYR A 235 -13.50 2.12 4.96
N HIS A 236 -12.36 1.45 5.05
CA HIS A 236 -11.78 0.70 3.93
C HIS A 236 -12.60 -0.56 3.58
N TYR A 237 -13.24 -1.19 4.56
CA TYR A 237 -14.21 -2.26 4.31
C TYR A 237 -15.38 -1.76 3.45
N ILE A 238 -15.94 -0.59 3.77
CA ILE A 238 -17.01 0.04 2.96
C ILE A 238 -16.52 0.34 1.55
N HIS A 239 -15.26 0.76 1.42
CA HIS A 239 -14.64 0.99 0.12
C HIS A 239 -14.66 -0.28 -0.74
N HIS A 240 -14.15 -1.41 -0.22
CA HIS A 240 -14.20 -2.71 -0.90
C HIS A 240 -15.62 -3.23 -1.14
N ARG A 241 -16.54 -2.98 -0.20
CA ARG A 241 -17.92 -3.48 -0.28
C ARG A 241 -18.72 -2.80 -1.40
N TYR A 242 -18.49 -1.50 -1.65
CA TYR A 242 -19.32 -0.69 -2.54
C TYR A 242 -18.56 -0.02 -3.71
N ASN A 243 -17.23 -0.05 -3.72
CA ASN A 243 -16.35 0.49 -4.77
C ASN A 243 -16.52 1.99 -5.09
N TRP A 244 -17.29 2.75 -4.31
CA TRP A 244 -17.67 4.13 -4.66
C TRP A 244 -17.51 5.16 -3.53
N TYR A 245 -16.89 4.77 -2.42
CA TYR A 245 -16.71 5.63 -1.25
C TYR A 245 -15.33 5.39 -0.62
N ASN A 246 -14.88 6.35 0.18
CA ASN A 246 -13.71 6.24 1.05
C ASN A 246 -12.40 5.85 0.31
N PHE A 247 -11.82 6.77 -0.45
CA PHE A 247 -10.63 6.54 -1.30
C PHE A 247 -9.32 7.07 -0.72
N GLY A 248 -9.39 7.84 0.37
CA GLY A 248 -8.24 8.42 1.06
C GLY A 248 -7.23 7.39 1.55
N PHE A 249 -6.03 7.88 1.87
CA PHE A 249 -4.90 7.02 2.22
C PHE A 249 -4.91 6.63 3.70
N MET A 250 -4.39 7.48 4.58
CA MET A 250 -4.45 7.30 6.03
C MET A 250 -5.55 8.14 6.68
N THR A 251 -6.06 9.16 5.99
CA THR A 251 -7.13 10.02 6.48
C THR A 251 -8.28 10.13 5.48
N LEU A 252 -9.44 10.54 5.98
CA LEU A 252 -10.63 10.88 5.19
C LEU A 252 -10.63 12.35 4.74
N LEU A 253 -9.50 13.05 4.80
CA LEU A 253 -9.42 14.48 4.50
C LEU A 253 -9.93 14.78 3.08
N PHE A 254 -9.33 14.14 2.07
CA PHE A 254 -9.74 14.37 0.69
C PHE A 254 -11.11 13.78 0.38
N ASP A 255 -11.50 12.66 1.00
CA ASP A 255 -12.88 12.18 0.87
C ASP A 255 -13.89 13.20 1.39
N SER A 256 -13.59 13.87 2.49
CA SER A 256 -14.46 14.91 3.06
C SER A 256 -14.55 16.11 2.11
N LEU A 257 -13.44 16.53 1.52
CA LEU A 257 -13.38 17.63 0.55
C LEU A 257 -14.13 17.31 -0.75
N PHE A 258 -14.01 16.07 -1.24
CA PHE A 258 -14.62 15.63 -2.51
C PHE A 258 -15.99 14.96 -2.34
N ARG A 259 -16.51 14.90 -1.10
CA ARG A 259 -17.81 14.32 -0.74
C ARG A 259 -17.94 12.84 -1.12
N THR A 260 -16.88 12.08 -0.89
CA THR A 260 -16.83 10.62 -1.11
C THR A 260 -16.83 9.81 0.20
N VAL A 261 -16.98 10.46 1.36
CA VAL A 261 -17.09 9.77 2.66
C VAL A 261 -18.41 9.02 2.77
N LYS A 262 -18.33 7.76 3.22
CA LYS A 262 -19.45 6.97 3.72
C LYS A 262 -19.07 6.36 5.07
N HIS A 263 -19.77 6.80 6.12
CA HIS A 263 -19.52 6.34 7.48
C HIS A 263 -19.98 4.89 7.69
N PRO A 264 -19.25 4.10 8.51
CA PRO A 264 -19.70 2.80 8.96
C PRO A 264 -21.02 2.86 9.71
N ARG A 265 -21.82 1.80 9.53
CA ARG A 265 -23.04 1.62 10.32
C ARG A 265 -22.70 1.08 11.70
N HIS A 266 -23.58 1.29 12.66
CA HIS A 266 -23.40 0.82 14.04
C HIS A 266 -23.23 -0.70 14.15
N ASP A 267 -23.82 -1.48 13.25
CA ASP A 267 -23.78 -2.95 13.24
C ASP A 267 -22.57 -3.53 12.49
N ALA A 268 -21.83 -2.71 11.72
CA ALA A 268 -20.73 -3.19 10.89
C ALA A 268 -19.63 -3.87 11.73
N LEU A 269 -19.28 -3.29 12.88
CA LEU A 269 -18.25 -3.82 13.76
C LEU A 269 -18.67 -5.13 14.44
N ALA A 270 -19.94 -5.28 14.77
CA ALA A 270 -20.47 -6.51 15.35
C ALA A 270 -20.44 -7.66 14.31
N LEU A 271 -20.70 -7.35 13.04
CA LEU A 271 -20.56 -8.31 11.93
C LEU A 271 -19.09 -8.70 11.70
N SER A 272 -18.17 -7.73 11.67
CA SER A 272 -16.74 -7.99 11.41
C SER A 272 -16.07 -8.79 12.52
N ARG A 273 -16.54 -8.63 13.77
CA ARG A 273 -16.06 -9.39 14.93
C ARG A 273 -16.74 -10.76 15.11
N GLY A 274 -17.74 -11.08 14.29
CA GLY A 274 -18.52 -12.31 14.41
C GLY A 274 -19.53 -12.33 15.56
N GLU A 275 -19.79 -11.17 16.19
CA GLU A 275 -20.84 -11.02 17.22
C GLU A 275 -22.24 -11.14 16.61
N LEU A 276 -22.38 -10.73 15.34
CA LEU A 276 -23.56 -10.95 14.51
C LEU A 276 -23.20 -11.87 13.33
N PRO A 277 -24.09 -12.81 12.96
CA PRO A 277 -23.85 -13.65 11.80
C PRO A 277 -23.94 -12.84 10.52
N MET A 278 -23.05 -13.13 9.56
CA MET A 278 -23.17 -12.56 8.21
C MET A 278 -24.50 -12.98 7.56
N PRO A 279 -25.15 -12.08 6.79
CA PRO A 279 -26.35 -12.43 6.05
C PRO A 279 -26.12 -13.63 5.12
N LYS A 280 -27.10 -14.55 5.05
CA LYS A 280 -26.99 -15.76 4.21
C LYS A 280 -26.68 -15.47 2.74
N LEU A 281 -27.21 -14.36 2.21
CA LEU A 281 -26.92 -13.95 0.84
C LEU A 281 -25.46 -13.52 0.66
N ASP A 282 -24.90 -12.81 1.63
CA ASP A 282 -23.49 -12.38 1.59
C ASP A 282 -22.55 -13.59 1.70
N LEU A 283 -22.88 -14.58 2.54
CA LEU A 283 -22.15 -15.85 2.60
C LEU A 283 -22.11 -16.58 1.24
N LEU A 284 -23.25 -16.64 0.55
CA LEU A 284 -23.34 -17.30 -0.77
C LEU A 284 -22.51 -16.55 -1.82
N ARG A 285 -22.62 -15.22 -1.86
CA ARG A 285 -21.84 -14.38 -2.78
C ARG A 285 -20.34 -14.44 -2.49
N SER A 286 -19.96 -14.42 -1.21
CA SER A 286 -18.57 -14.59 -0.80
C SER A 286 -18.00 -15.92 -1.28
N ALA A 287 -18.74 -17.03 -1.14
CA ALA A 287 -18.32 -18.34 -1.63
C ALA A 287 -18.16 -18.38 -3.16
N GLU A 288 -19.08 -17.75 -3.90
CA GLU A 288 -19.01 -17.64 -5.36
C GLU A 288 -17.79 -16.83 -5.82
N LEU A 289 -17.59 -15.63 -5.27
CA LEU A 289 -16.43 -14.79 -5.55
C LEU A 289 -15.12 -15.50 -5.21
N SER A 290 -15.03 -16.10 -4.02
CA SER A 290 -13.83 -16.85 -3.57
C SER A 290 -13.49 -17.98 -4.55
N SER A 291 -14.50 -18.70 -5.03
CA SER A 291 -14.33 -19.76 -6.03
C SER A 291 -13.85 -19.21 -7.38
N ALA A 292 -14.37 -18.06 -7.80
CA ALA A 292 -13.93 -17.38 -9.03
C ALA A 292 -12.49 -16.86 -8.93
N ILE A 293 -12.09 -16.29 -7.79
CA ILE A 293 -10.72 -15.84 -7.51
C ILE A 293 -9.75 -17.03 -7.66
N LEU A 294 -10.03 -18.13 -6.96
CA LEU A 294 -9.19 -19.34 -6.99
C LEU A 294 -9.10 -19.95 -8.39
N ALA A 295 -10.16 -19.84 -9.19
CA ALA A 295 -10.18 -20.29 -10.58
C ALA A 295 -9.53 -19.31 -11.58
N LYS A 296 -8.89 -18.22 -11.11
CA LYS A 296 -8.36 -17.12 -11.95
C LYS A 296 -9.41 -16.42 -12.82
N ARG A 297 -10.69 -16.54 -12.49
CA ARG A 297 -11.83 -15.91 -13.16
C ARG A 297 -12.40 -14.70 -12.40
N GLY A 298 -11.68 -14.17 -11.40
CA GLY A 298 -12.15 -13.07 -10.57
C GLY A 298 -12.66 -11.84 -11.35
N ARG A 299 -12.04 -11.52 -12.51
CA ARG A 299 -12.49 -10.42 -13.38
C ARG A 299 -13.92 -10.56 -13.90
N GLU A 300 -14.37 -11.77 -14.22
CA GLU A 300 -15.71 -12.03 -14.75
C GLU A 300 -16.77 -11.93 -13.64
N ALA A 301 -16.45 -12.42 -12.44
CA ALA A 301 -17.33 -12.40 -11.28
C ALA A 301 -17.53 -10.98 -10.70
N LEU A 302 -16.51 -10.12 -10.80
CA LEU A 302 -16.61 -8.70 -10.42
C LEU A 302 -17.60 -7.92 -11.30
N GLN A 303 -17.57 -8.16 -12.62
CA GLN A 303 -18.42 -7.45 -13.56
C GLN A 303 -19.90 -7.73 -13.32
N SER A 304 -20.26 -8.94 -12.88
CA SER A 304 -21.64 -9.28 -12.51
C SER A 304 -22.09 -8.60 -11.22
N ASP A 305 -21.23 -8.54 -10.21
CA ASP A 305 -21.59 -7.93 -8.92
C ASP A 305 -21.73 -6.41 -9.02
N ASP A 306 -20.78 -5.72 -9.67
CA ASP A 306 -20.82 -4.27 -9.85
C ASP A 306 -22.04 -3.84 -10.67
N ALA A 307 -22.42 -4.62 -11.69
CA ALA A 307 -23.63 -4.36 -12.49
C ALA A 307 -24.91 -4.46 -11.62
N SER A 308 -24.96 -5.41 -10.70
CA SER A 308 -26.11 -5.60 -9.80
C SER A 308 -26.22 -4.48 -8.76
N GLU A 309 -25.09 -4.02 -8.20
CA GLU A 309 -25.07 -2.98 -7.17
C GLU A 309 -25.24 -1.58 -7.75
N SER A 310 -24.68 -1.29 -8.92
CA SER A 310 -24.98 -0.05 -9.66
C SER A 310 -26.47 0.08 -9.98
N ALA A 311 -27.15 -1.02 -10.30
CA ALA A 311 -28.57 -1.02 -10.57
C ALA A 311 -29.42 -0.83 -9.30
N ALA A 312 -28.96 -1.33 -8.15
CA ALA A 312 -29.62 -1.13 -6.86
C ALA A 312 -29.40 0.28 -6.30
N ALA A 313 -28.17 0.81 -6.40
CA ALA A 313 -27.84 2.16 -5.96
C ALA A 313 -28.61 3.24 -6.73
N ARG A 314 -28.77 3.08 -8.06
CA ARG A 314 -29.60 3.98 -8.89
C ARG A 314 -31.10 3.92 -8.60
N LYS A 315 -31.58 2.91 -7.87
CA LYS A 315 -32.98 2.80 -7.45
C LYS A 315 -33.23 3.34 -6.04
N ALA A 316 -32.17 3.70 -5.31
CA ALA A 316 -32.24 4.18 -3.93
C ALA A 316 -31.99 5.70 -3.81
N GLU A 317 -31.68 6.38 -4.92
CA GLU A 317 -31.81 7.83 -5.11
C GLU A 317 -33.16 8.16 -5.76
#